data_AF-S5TMU1-F1
#
_entry.id   AF-S5TMU1-F1
#
_cell.length_a   1.000
_cell.length_b   1.000
_cell.length_c   1.000
_cell.angle_alpha   90.00
_cell.angle_beta   90.00
_cell.angle_gamma   90.00
#
_symmetry.space_group_name_H-M   'P 1'
#
loop_
_entity.id
_entity.type
_entity.pdbx_description
1 polymer ?
#
loop_
_entity_poly.entity_id
_entity_poly.type
_entity_poly.pdbx_seq_one_letter_code
_entity_poly.pdbx_strand_id
1 'polypeptide(L)'
;MDHAWQTYLRRFDLEHTFRLFKQTLGWTPTQAAPSQAADRWTWILLIAYTQLRLARPLAVDLRRPWEKTFTHPQVDTARVRRGFRNLSRTTTHPASAPKPGRPGPGRPPGTKNQQPATRYDVGKTVKRPKTLTAENSKPVKQQAQRTSDSRIL
;
A
#
# COMPACT_ATOMS: atom_id res chain seq x y z
N MET A 1 -9.79 34.54 -28.78
CA MET A 1 -10.55 33.26 -28.77
C MET A 1 -9.68 32.11 -28.27
N ASP A 2 -8.62 32.40 -27.51
CA ASP A 2 -7.51 31.45 -27.32
C ASP A 2 -7.50 30.78 -25.94
N HIS A 3 -8.19 31.36 -24.95
CA HIS A 3 -8.17 30.83 -23.58
C HIS A 3 -8.94 29.50 -23.45
N ALA A 4 -10.12 29.38 -24.08
CA ALA A 4 -10.90 28.13 -24.05
C ALA A 4 -10.17 26.99 -24.78
N TRP A 5 -9.45 27.30 -25.86
CA TRP A 5 -8.63 26.34 -26.58
C TRP A 5 -7.37 25.94 -25.78
N GLN A 6 -6.69 26.90 -25.16
CA GLN A 6 -5.53 26.63 -24.31
C GLN A 6 -5.89 25.81 -23.06
N THR A 7 -7.02 26.09 -22.41
CA THR A 7 -7.49 25.30 -21.26
C THR A 7 -7.86 23.87 -21.67
N TYR A 8 -8.44 23.69 -22.87
CA TYR A 8 -8.71 22.37 -23.43
C TYR A 8 -7.42 21.55 -23.61
N LEU A 9 -6.35 22.15 -24.15
CA LEU A 9 -5.05 21.47 -24.28
C LEU A 9 -4.39 21.14 -22.93
N ARG A 10 -4.59 21.97 -21.90
CA ARG A 10 -4.09 21.68 -20.53
C ARG A 10 -4.77 20.49 -19.86
N ARG A 11 -5.92 20.03 -20.36
CA ARG A 11 -6.57 18.81 -19.84
C ARG A 11 -5.68 17.58 -19.98
N PHE A 12 -4.90 17.50 -21.06
CA PHE A 12 -3.97 16.39 -21.30
C PHE A 12 -2.84 16.35 -20.28
N ASP A 13 -2.39 17.52 -19.80
CA ASP A 13 -1.39 17.60 -18.73
C ASP A 13 -1.90 16.94 -17.46
N LEU A 14 -3.18 17.10 -17.12
CA LEU A 14 -3.78 16.48 -15.94
C LEU A 14 -3.73 14.94 -16.02
N GLU A 15 -4.07 14.36 -17.18
CA GLU A 15 -3.98 12.91 -17.38
C GLU A 15 -2.54 12.39 -17.20
N HIS A 16 -1.55 13.15 -17.70
CA HIS A 16 -0.14 12.83 -17.53
C HIS A 16 0.29 12.90 -16.05
N THR A 17 -0.20 13.90 -15.30
CA THR A 17 0.07 13.98 -13.86
C THR A 17 -0.54 12.79 -13.10
N PHE A 18 -1.78 12.42 -13.39
CA PHE A 18 -2.41 11.26 -12.76
C PHE A 18 -1.70 9.96 -13.11
N ARG A 19 -1.25 9.81 -14.35
CA ARG A 19 -0.44 8.65 -14.78
C ARG A 19 0.87 8.59 -14.01
N LEU A 20 1.60 9.69 -13.93
CA LEU A 20 2.84 9.80 -13.14
C LEU A 20 2.59 9.41 -11.68
N PHE A 21 1.54 9.92 -11.07
CA PHE A 21 1.19 9.68 -9.68
C PHE A 21 0.94 8.21 -9.38
N LYS A 22 0.13 7.55 -10.21
CA LYS A 22 -0.21 6.14 -10.04
C LYS A 22 0.96 5.22 -10.34
N GLN A 23 1.65 5.44 -11.46
CA GLN A 23 2.65 4.50 -11.97
C GLN A 23 4.02 4.70 -11.35
N THR A 24 4.41 5.94 -11.05
CA THR A 24 5.79 6.24 -10.66
C THR A 24 5.91 6.60 -9.18
N LEU A 25 4.97 7.38 -8.64
CA LEU A 25 5.04 7.82 -7.24
C LEU A 25 4.29 6.90 -6.27
N GLY A 26 3.61 5.87 -6.78
CA GLY A 26 2.94 4.88 -5.93
C GLY A 26 1.73 5.45 -5.21
N TRP A 27 0.90 6.26 -5.91
CA TRP A 27 -0.31 6.83 -5.33
C TRP A 27 -1.19 5.77 -4.68
N THR A 28 -1.30 4.59 -5.29
CA THR A 28 -2.15 3.50 -4.82
C THR A 28 -1.71 3.03 -3.43
N PRO A 29 -2.43 3.41 -2.35
CA PRO A 29 -2.10 2.94 -1.02
C PRO A 29 -2.37 1.44 -1.01
N THR A 30 -1.46 0.65 -0.42
CA THR A 30 -1.74 -0.76 -0.15
C THR A 30 -3.03 -0.86 0.65
N GLN A 31 -3.96 -1.74 0.23
CA GLN A 31 -5.27 -1.92 0.86
C GLN A 31 -5.12 -2.01 2.39
N ALA A 32 -5.90 -1.19 3.11
CA ALA A 32 -6.01 -1.06 4.58
C ALA A 32 -5.37 0.16 5.27
N ALA A 33 -4.96 1.22 4.55
CA ALA A 33 -4.63 2.48 5.21
C ALA A 33 -5.93 3.19 5.71
N PRO A 34 -5.98 3.72 6.95
CA PRO A 34 -7.09 4.56 7.39
C PRO A 34 -7.22 5.81 6.50
N SER A 35 -8.43 6.33 6.31
CA SER A 35 -8.73 7.45 5.37
C SER A 35 -7.77 8.62 5.54
N GLN A 36 -7.51 9.03 6.79
CA GLN A 36 -6.60 10.13 7.10
C GLN A 36 -5.14 9.85 6.66
N ALA A 37 -4.70 8.59 6.65
CA ALA A 37 -3.37 8.23 6.16
C ALA A 37 -3.31 8.32 4.61
N ALA A 38 -4.40 7.98 3.92
CA ALA A 38 -4.50 8.17 2.46
C ALA A 38 -4.49 9.67 2.09
N ASP A 39 -5.15 10.52 2.87
CA ASP A 39 -5.12 11.97 2.65
C ASP A 39 -3.72 12.55 2.85
N ARG A 40 -3.05 12.17 3.96
CA ARG A 40 -1.63 12.55 4.19
C ARG A 40 -0.73 12.06 3.07
N TRP A 41 -0.95 10.85 2.56
CA TRP A 41 -0.20 10.32 1.42
C TRP A 41 -0.40 11.17 0.17
N THR A 42 -1.62 11.60 -0.11
CA THR A 42 -1.93 12.51 -1.23
C THR A 42 -1.20 13.84 -1.11
N TRP A 43 -1.14 14.42 0.09
CA TRP A 43 -0.37 15.64 0.36
C TRP A 43 1.13 15.45 0.12
N ILE A 44 1.70 14.32 0.54
CA ILE A 44 3.12 14.00 0.28
C ILE A 44 3.39 13.91 -1.22
N LEU A 45 2.50 13.25 -1.99
CA LEU A 45 2.64 13.15 -3.45
C LEU A 45 2.56 14.51 -4.13
N LEU A 46 1.64 15.37 -3.70
CA LEU A 46 1.52 16.75 -4.18
C LEU A 46 2.80 17.55 -3.94
N ILE A 47 3.35 17.49 -2.72
CA ILE A 47 4.59 18.19 -2.37
C ILE A 47 5.78 17.64 -3.18
N ALA A 48 5.90 16.31 -3.31
CA ALA A 48 6.96 15.71 -4.11
C ALA A 48 6.85 16.16 -5.58
N TYR A 49 5.63 16.25 -6.12
CA TYR A 49 5.40 16.72 -7.47
C TYR A 49 5.75 18.19 -7.67
N THR A 50 5.40 19.07 -6.72
CA THR A 50 5.79 20.49 -6.80
C THR A 50 7.30 20.66 -6.72
N GLN A 51 7.99 19.91 -5.87
CA GLN A 51 9.45 19.89 -5.81
C GLN A 51 10.08 19.48 -7.15
N LEU A 52 9.54 18.45 -7.81
CA LEU A 52 10.01 18.04 -9.14
C LEU A 52 9.73 19.11 -10.21
N ARG A 53 8.59 19.80 -10.17
CA ARG A 53 8.33 20.91 -11.10
C ARG A 53 9.32 22.06 -10.92
N LEU A 54 9.64 22.41 -9.68
CA LEU A 54 10.57 23.50 -9.35
C LEU A 54 12.03 23.13 -9.69
N ALA A 55 12.39 21.86 -9.58
CA ALA A 55 13.74 21.37 -9.91
C ALA A 55 13.99 21.21 -11.42
N ARG A 56 12.96 21.36 -12.26
CA ARG A 56 13.01 21.15 -13.71
C ARG A 56 14.12 21.95 -14.44
N PRO A 57 14.34 23.26 -14.19
CA PRO A 57 15.45 23.98 -14.81
C PRO A 57 16.82 23.42 -14.39
N LEU A 58 16.98 23.05 -13.12
CA LEU A 58 18.24 22.53 -12.57
C LEU A 58 18.58 21.12 -13.10
N ALA A 59 17.57 20.36 -13.52
CA ALA A 59 17.77 19.01 -14.02
C ALA A 59 18.27 18.95 -15.47
N VAL A 60 18.28 20.07 -16.21
CA VAL A 60 18.83 20.10 -17.59
C VAL A 60 20.32 19.80 -17.60
N ASP A 61 21.05 20.29 -16.58
CA ASP A 61 22.49 20.10 -16.46
C ASP A 61 22.86 18.67 -16.02
N LEU A 62 21.89 17.88 -15.55
CA LEU A 62 22.08 16.51 -15.06
C LEU A 62 21.82 15.43 -16.12
N ARG A 63 21.83 15.84 -17.39
CA ARG A 63 21.62 14.96 -18.55
C ARG A 63 22.80 13.99 -18.72
N ARG A 64 22.53 12.76 -19.13
CA ARG A 64 23.60 11.81 -19.50
C ARG A 64 24.23 12.23 -20.84
N PRO A 65 25.54 12.00 -21.07
CA PRO A 65 26.23 12.47 -22.28
C PRO A 65 25.58 12.06 -23.61
N TRP A 66 24.90 10.92 -23.64
CA TRP A 66 24.22 10.38 -24.83
C TRP A 66 22.72 10.72 -24.92
N GLU A 67 22.15 11.39 -23.92
CA GLU A 67 20.75 11.80 -23.95
C GLU A 67 20.58 13.06 -24.81
N LYS A 68 19.50 13.17 -25.58
CA LYS A 68 19.23 14.35 -26.43
C LYS A 68 19.00 15.62 -25.61
N THR A 69 19.51 16.76 -26.10
CA THR A 69 19.27 18.09 -25.52
C THR A 69 17.83 18.46 -25.83
N PHE A 70 17.03 18.75 -24.80
CA PHE A 70 15.71 19.33 -25.00
C PHE A 70 15.81 20.83 -24.72
N THR A 71 15.22 21.65 -25.59
CA THR A 71 14.91 23.04 -25.28
C THR A 71 13.90 23.06 -24.13
N HIS A 72 14.18 23.84 -23.08
CA HIS A 72 13.20 24.13 -22.02
C HIS A 72 11.88 24.58 -22.69
N PRO A 73 10.67 24.11 -22.30
CA PRO A 73 10.24 23.46 -21.06
C PRO A 73 9.86 21.97 -21.23
N GLN A 74 10.54 21.19 -22.07
CA GLN A 74 10.11 19.82 -22.39
C GLN A 74 10.70 18.70 -21.50
N VAL A 75 11.45 19.04 -20.46
CA VAL A 75 12.12 18.03 -19.62
C VAL A 75 11.08 17.19 -18.87
N ASP A 76 10.95 15.91 -19.19
CA ASP A 76 9.98 15.03 -18.53
C ASP A 76 10.21 14.96 -17.01
N THR A 77 9.13 14.98 -16.23
CA THR A 77 9.14 14.89 -14.76
C THR A 77 9.84 13.60 -14.30
N ALA A 78 9.71 12.50 -15.06
CA ALA A 78 10.45 11.27 -14.78
C ALA A 78 11.97 11.44 -14.93
N ARG A 79 12.43 12.23 -15.92
CA ARG A 79 13.85 12.58 -16.08
C ARG A 79 14.32 13.50 -14.96
N VAL A 80 13.53 14.49 -14.57
CA VAL A 80 13.84 15.36 -13.41
C VAL A 80 14.01 14.50 -12.15
N ARG A 81 13.10 13.54 -11.90
CA ARG A 81 13.20 12.63 -10.76
C ARG A 81 14.51 11.83 -10.76
N ARG A 82 14.98 11.35 -11.91
CA ARG A 82 16.26 10.65 -12.03
C ARG A 82 17.43 11.54 -11.58
N GLY A 83 17.44 12.81 -12.01
CA GLY A 83 18.46 13.79 -11.61
C GLY A 83 18.28 14.34 -10.19
N PHE A 84 17.06 14.28 -9.64
CA PHE A 84 16.70 14.91 -8.37
C PHE A 84 17.54 14.41 -7.19
N ARG A 85 17.98 13.15 -7.20
CA ARG A 85 18.89 12.62 -6.17
C ARG A 85 20.25 13.33 -6.14
N ASN A 86 20.73 13.81 -7.28
CA ASN A 86 21.97 14.57 -7.35
C ASN A 86 21.74 15.99 -6.82
N LEU A 87 20.62 16.61 -7.21
CA LEU A 87 20.20 17.93 -6.70
C LEU A 87 20.00 17.92 -5.19
N SER A 88 19.34 16.89 -4.65
CA SER A 88 19.02 16.82 -3.23
C SER A 88 20.25 16.77 -2.32
N ARG A 89 21.42 16.36 -2.83
CA ARG A 89 22.67 16.34 -2.05
C ARG A 89 23.33 17.71 -1.97
N THR A 90 23.10 18.57 -2.96
CA THR A 90 23.69 19.91 -3.03
C THR A 90 22.73 20.99 -2.51
N THR A 91 21.43 20.71 -2.51
CA THR A 91 20.41 21.63 -2.00
C THR A 91 20.43 21.64 -0.47
N THR A 92 20.41 22.84 0.11
CA THR A 92 20.27 23.03 1.56
C THR A 92 19.01 22.36 2.08
N HIS A 93 19.17 21.48 3.08
CA HIS A 93 18.03 20.86 3.75
C HIS A 93 17.52 21.78 4.86
N PRO A 94 16.23 22.21 4.83
CA PRO A 94 15.64 22.99 5.91
C PRO A 94 15.38 22.13 7.17
N ALA A 95 15.41 20.80 7.03
CA ALA A 95 15.25 19.90 8.15
C ALA A 95 16.54 19.83 8.99
N SER A 96 16.37 19.89 10.30
CA SER A 96 17.48 19.64 11.25
C SER A 96 18.02 18.21 11.09
N ALA A 97 19.26 18.01 11.51
CA ALA A 97 19.87 16.68 11.51
C ALA A 97 18.98 15.67 12.25
N PRO A 98 18.87 14.42 11.76
CA PRO A 98 18.11 13.40 12.45
C PRO A 98 18.65 13.22 13.86
N LYS A 99 17.76 13.04 14.84
CA LYS A 99 18.17 12.75 16.22
C LYS A 99 19.02 11.48 16.22
N PRO A 100 20.22 11.48 16.83
CA PRO A 100 21.02 10.27 16.94
C PRO A 100 20.25 9.21 17.72
N GLY A 101 19.95 8.10 17.05
CA GLY A 101 19.25 6.96 17.63
C GLY A 101 20.22 5.82 17.95
N ARG A 102 20.10 5.23 19.14
CA ARG A 102 20.59 3.87 19.40
C ARG A 102 19.41 2.91 19.28
N PRO A 103 19.62 1.66 18.82
CA PRO A 103 18.62 0.62 19.01
C PRO A 103 18.20 0.64 20.48
N GLY A 104 16.88 0.77 20.73
CA GLY A 104 16.37 0.65 22.09
C GLY A 104 16.76 -0.72 22.67
N PRO A 105 16.74 -0.89 24.00
CA PRO A 105 17.20 -2.11 24.70
C PRO A 105 16.42 -3.41 24.37
N GLY A 106 15.63 -3.42 23.30
CA GLY A 106 14.79 -4.54 22.92
C GLY A 106 13.69 -4.80 23.95
N ARG A 107 12.98 -5.90 23.74
CA ARG A 107 11.99 -6.40 24.70
C ARG A 107 12.74 -7.24 25.76
N PRO A 108 12.54 -6.98 27.06
CA PRO A 108 13.19 -7.78 28.09
C PRO A 108 12.74 -9.25 28.00
N PRO A 109 13.64 -10.23 28.21
CA PRO A 109 13.32 -11.66 28.16
C PRO A 109 12.15 -12.00 29.08
N GLY A 110 11.24 -12.86 28.62
CA GLY A 110 10.08 -13.31 29.40
C GLY A 110 8.85 -12.38 29.38
N THR A 111 8.96 -11.17 28.86
CA THR A 111 7.79 -10.26 28.75
C THR A 111 6.93 -10.57 27.52
N LYS A 112 5.64 -10.86 27.72
CA LYS A 112 4.66 -11.06 26.64
C LYS A 112 4.09 -9.74 26.11
N ASN A 113 3.57 -9.73 24.90
CA ASN A 113 3.01 -8.51 24.30
C ASN A 113 1.66 -8.18 24.95
N GLN A 114 1.61 -7.10 25.73
CA GLN A 114 0.39 -6.69 26.45
C GLN A 114 -0.60 -5.91 25.56
N GLN A 115 -0.14 -5.42 24.41
CA GLN A 115 -1.00 -4.77 23.42
C GLN A 115 -0.84 -5.45 22.06
N PRO A 116 -1.54 -6.57 21.83
CA PRO A 116 -1.70 -7.12 20.50
C PRO A 116 -2.37 -6.08 19.59
N ALA A 117 -1.87 -5.92 18.37
CA ALA A 117 -2.55 -5.10 17.38
C ALA A 117 -3.95 -5.68 17.11
N THR A 118 -4.97 -4.81 17.05
CA THR A 118 -6.35 -5.20 16.73
C THR A 118 -6.38 -5.91 15.38
N ARG A 119 -6.73 -7.19 15.38
CA ARG A 119 -6.93 -7.98 14.17
C ARG A 119 -8.39 -7.87 13.76
N TYR A 120 -8.64 -7.30 12.59
CA TYR A 120 -9.97 -7.30 11.99
C TYR A 120 -10.20 -8.62 11.26
N ASP A 121 -11.39 -9.18 11.37
CA ASP A 121 -11.76 -10.38 10.63
C ASP A 121 -11.72 -10.07 9.14
N VAL A 122 -10.75 -10.66 8.45
CA VAL A 122 -10.65 -10.60 6.99
C VAL A 122 -11.66 -11.60 6.46
N GLY A 123 -12.94 -11.22 6.46
CA GLY A 123 -14.07 -12.09 6.15
C GLY A 123 -13.98 -12.76 4.78
N LYS A 124 -13.17 -13.82 4.66
CA LYS A 124 -13.10 -14.85 3.61
C LYS A 124 -12.27 -16.03 4.14
N THR A 125 -12.90 -16.91 4.89
CA THR A 125 -12.65 -18.36 4.76
C THR A 125 -13.94 -19.07 5.13
N VAL A 126 -14.85 -19.19 4.16
CA VAL A 126 -15.90 -20.22 4.26
C VAL A 126 -15.15 -21.54 4.31
N LYS A 127 -15.00 -22.14 5.49
CA LYS A 127 -14.53 -23.52 5.60
C LYS A 127 -15.54 -24.37 4.84
N ARG A 128 -15.14 -24.92 3.68
CA ARG A 128 -15.93 -25.95 3.00
C ARG A 128 -16.16 -27.08 4.01
N PRO A 129 -17.39 -27.57 4.21
CA PRO A 129 -17.60 -28.78 4.99
C PRO A 129 -16.81 -29.90 4.32
N LYS A 130 -15.99 -30.60 5.11
CA LYS A 130 -15.33 -31.83 4.66
C LYS A 130 -16.46 -32.85 4.45
N THR A 131 -16.75 -33.19 3.21
CA THR A 131 -17.54 -34.39 2.89
C THR A 131 -16.72 -35.60 3.34
N LEU A 132 -16.96 -36.05 4.58
CA LEU A 132 -16.44 -37.30 5.09
C LEU A 132 -17.61 -38.29 5.08
N THR A 133 -17.57 -39.17 4.09
CA THR A 133 -17.84 -40.61 4.17
C THR A 133 -18.31 -41.06 5.56
N ALA A 134 -19.63 -41.11 5.77
CA ALA A 134 -20.24 -41.74 6.94
C ALA A 134 -21.65 -42.25 6.60
N GLU A 135 -21.77 -42.93 5.46
CA GLU A 135 -22.96 -43.74 5.13
C GLU A 135 -22.53 -45.20 5.11
N ASN A 136 -22.02 -45.71 6.24
CA ASN A 136 -21.81 -47.14 6.48
C ASN A 136 -21.66 -47.42 7.98
N SER A 137 -22.75 -47.22 8.71
CA SER A 137 -22.93 -47.87 10.02
C SER A 137 -24.43 -47.87 10.38
N LYS A 138 -25.20 -48.72 9.72
CA LYS A 138 -26.51 -49.15 10.25
C LYS A 138 -26.27 -50.40 11.11
N PRO A 139 -26.54 -50.40 12.43
CA PRO A 139 -26.55 -51.65 13.18
C PRO A 139 -27.86 -52.41 12.95
N VAL A 140 -27.70 -53.71 12.69
CA VAL A 140 -28.72 -54.75 12.56
C VAL A 140 -29.51 -54.88 13.88
N LYS A 141 -30.84 -54.83 13.83
CA LYS A 141 -31.71 -55.19 14.96
C LYS A 141 -31.79 -56.70 15.08
N GLN A 142 -31.26 -57.27 16.15
CA GLN A 142 -31.58 -58.63 16.59
C GLN A 142 -32.62 -58.55 17.71
N GLN A 143 -33.82 -59.05 17.45
CA GLN A 143 -34.84 -59.30 18.47
C GLN A 143 -34.84 -60.80 18.78
N ALA A 144 -34.47 -61.16 20.01
CA ALA A 144 -34.63 -62.50 20.56
C ALA A 144 -35.24 -62.41 21.98
N GLN A 145 -36.56 -62.60 22.02
CA GLN A 145 -37.32 -63.53 22.87
C GLN A 145 -36.97 -63.78 24.35
N ARG A 146 -38.08 -63.91 25.14
CA ARG A 146 -38.27 -64.62 26.43
C ARG A 146 -37.73 -63.87 27.67
N THR A 147 -38.36 -63.85 28.86
CA THR A 147 -39.49 -64.55 29.48
C THR A 147 -39.78 -63.88 30.83
N SER A 148 -41.07 -63.69 31.15
CA SER A 148 -41.78 -63.96 32.42
C SER A 148 -41.27 -63.50 33.81
N ASP A 149 -42.28 -63.40 34.70
CA ASP A 149 -42.30 -63.22 36.15
C ASP A 149 -42.19 -61.78 36.69
N SER A 150 -43.23 -61.18 37.30
CA SER A 150 -44.17 -61.55 38.39
C SER A 150 -43.74 -61.04 39.77
N ARG A 151 -44.75 -60.59 40.54
CA ARG A 151 -44.79 -60.25 41.98
C ARG A 151 -44.42 -58.80 42.38
N ILE A 152 -45.39 -58.02 42.90
CA ILE A 152 -45.86 -57.92 44.32
C ILE A 152 -44.73 -57.28 45.17
N LEU A 153 -44.83 -56.12 45.81
CA LEU A 153 -45.93 -55.33 46.42
C LEU A 153 -45.87 -53.86 45.98
#